data_AF-A0A4Q3AED4-F1
#
_entry.id   AF-A0A4Q3AED4-F1
#
_cell.length_a   1.000
_cell.length_b   1.000
_cell.length_c   1.000
_cell.angle_alpha   90.00
_cell.angle_beta   90.00
_cell.angle_gamma   90.00
#
_symmetry.space_group_name_H-M   'P 1'
#
loop_
_entity.id
_entity.type
_entity.pdbx_description
1 polymer ?
#
loop_
_entity_poly.entity_id
_entity_poly.type
_entity_poly.pdbx_seq_one_letter_code
_entity_poly.pdbx_strand_id
1 'polypeptide(L)'
;MRSGAEGFMRLMVLVAVLTAFAGPALAGEWRPVAQGDDMVAGIDYSRITDVGGRKQVWIIKSLRYHNHEAVSYTLGRAEFDCDARTIRRISLAGFTADGRSIYSMQMSPEIEQVIPDTINDKLMEATCDGRRFWDVASETGPALHAYLQRIWW
;
A
#
# COMPACT_ATOMS: atom_id res chain seq x y z
N MET A 1 47.04 4.76 32.08
CA MET A 1 45.94 3.91 31.56
C MET A 1 44.58 4.34 32.14
N ARG A 2 44.16 5.60 31.99
CA ARG A 2 42.85 6.10 32.49
C ARG A 2 41.95 6.74 31.42
N SER A 3 42.40 6.80 30.17
CA SER A 3 41.71 7.50 29.07
C SER A 3 40.63 6.68 28.33
N GLY A 4 40.46 5.39 28.66
CA GLY A 4 39.56 4.50 27.89
C GLY A 4 38.10 4.52 28.34
N ALA A 5 37.83 4.76 29.63
CA ALA A 5 36.49 4.60 30.20
C ALA A 5 35.52 5.75 29.82
N GLU A 6 36.03 6.98 29.70
CA GLU A 6 35.21 8.15 29.37
C GLU A 6 34.69 8.14 27.92
N GLY A 7 35.48 7.57 26.99
CA GLY A 7 35.07 7.41 25.60
C GLY A 7 33.92 6.41 25.42
N PHE A 8 33.97 5.30 26.15
CA PHE A 8 32.96 4.24 26.06
C PHE A 8 31.59 4.69 26.58
N MET A 9 31.56 5.42 27.70
CA MET A 9 30.30 5.93 28.27
C MET A 9 29.62 6.98 27.36
N ARG A 10 30.41 7.86 26.72
CA ARG A 10 29.86 8.84 25.76
C ARG A 10 29.30 8.18 24.51
N LEU A 11 29.94 7.11 24.03
CA LEU A 11 29.46 6.33 22.90
C LEU A 11 28.12 5.64 23.22
N MET A 12 27.98 5.04 24.41
CA MET A 12 26.72 4.40 24.82
C MET A 12 25.56 5.38 24.92
N VAL A 13 25.78 6.59 25.46
CA VAL A 13 24.74 7.62 25.55
C VAL A 13 24.29 8.07 24.16
N LEU A 14 25.22 8.26 23.21
CA LEU A 14 24.90 8.61 21.82
C LEU A 14 24.08 7.53 21.12
N VAL A 15 24.43 6.25 21.31
CA VAL A 15 23.68 5.12 20.73
C VAL A 15 22.26 5.06 21.30
N ALA A 16 22.10 5.21 22.62
CA ALA A 16 20.78 5.18 23.26
C ALA A 16 19.86 6.31 22.77
N VAL A 17 20.40 7.51 22.58
CA VAL A 17 19.65 8.66 22.04
C VAL A 17 19.22 8.41 20.60
N LEU A 18 20.10 7.84 19.75
CA LEU A 18 19.75 7.53 18.37
C LEU A 18 18.66 6.45 18.26
N THR A 19 18.66 5.45 19.15
CA THR A 19 17.60 4.43 19.18
C THR A 19 16.25 4.97 19.65
N ALA A 20 16.23 6.03 20.48
CA ALA A 20 14.99 6.65 20.94
C ALA A 20 14.24 7.42 19.82
N PHE A 21 14.96 7.84 18.78
CA PHE A 21 14.39 8.50 17.60
C PHE A 21 14.17 7.57 16.41
N ALA A 22 14.42 6.27 16.56
CA ALA A 22 13.94 5.25 15.64
C ALA A 22 12.44 5.05 15.86
N GLY A 23 11.65 6.09 15.54
CA GLY A 23 10.21 5.94 15.42
C GLY A 23 9.92 4.83 14.42
N PRO A 24 8.81 4.09 14.60
CA PRO A 24 8.38 3.16 13.56
C PRO A 24 8.32 3.94 12.25
N ALA A 25 9.17 3.57 11.30
CA ALA A 25 9.00 4.02 9.93
C ALA A 25 7.56 3.63 9.61
N LEU A 26 6.70 4.62 9.38
CA LEU A 26 5.27 4.38 9.17
C LEU A 26 5.14 3.57 7.88
N ALA A 27 5.21 2.25 8.04
CA ALA A 27 4.85 1.28 7.05
C ALA A 27 3.39 1.60 6.69
N GLY A 28 3.09 1.64 5.40
CA GLY A 28 1.74 1.94 4.94
C GLY A 28 0.73 1.05 5.67
N GLU A 29 -0.39 1.62 6.10
CA GLU A 29 -1.49 0.85 6.69
C GLU A 29 -2.28 0.16 5.57
N TRP A 30 -1.65 -0.86 4.97
CA TRP A 30 -2.23 -1.63 3.89
C TRP A 30 -3.40 -2.47 4.38
N ARG A 31 -4.57 -2.25 3.79
CA ARG A 31 -5.79 -2.99 4.12
C ARG A 31 -6.37 -3.64 2.87
N PRO A 32 -6.70 -4.95 2.89
CA PRO A 32 -7.50 -5.54 1.83
C PRO A 32 -8.86 -4.86 1.74
N VAL A 33 -9.33 -4.70 0.52
CA VAL A 33 -10.63 -4.09 0.22
C VAL A 33 -11.49 -5.00 -0.64
N ALA A 34 -10.88 -5.75 -1.56
CA ALA A 34 -11.60 -6.64 -2.44
C ALA A 34 -10.77 -7.87 -2.80
N GLN A 35 -11.44 -9.00 -3.02
CA GLN A 35 -10.86 -10.21 -3.58
C GLN A 35 -11.70 -10.65 -4.78
N GLY A 36 -11.02 -10.99 -5.87
CA GLY A 36 -11.58 -11.76 -6.98
C GLY A 36 -10.89 -13.12 -7.08
N ASP A 37 -11.24 -13.89 -8.12
CA ASP A 37 -10.70 -15.24 -8.31
C ASP A 37 -9.17 -15.28 -8.44
N ASP A 38 -8.62 -14.23 -9.07
CA ASP A 38 -7.22 -14.17 -9.48
C ASP A 38 -6.43 -13.02 -8.86
N MET A 39 -7.06 -12.20 -8.03
CA MET A 39 -6.38 -11.07 -7.39
C MET A 39 -6.98 -10.66 -6.07
N VAL A 40 -6.15 -10.06 -5.24
CA VAL A 40 -6.57 -9.34 -4.03
C VAL A 40 -6.11 -7.89 -4.17
N ALA A 41 -7.03 -6.97 -3.94
CA ALA A 41 -6.79 -5.55 -3.98
C ALA A 41 -6.84 -4.96 -2.56
N GLY A 42 -5.92 -4.05 -2.28
CA GLY A 42 -5.88 -3.31 -1.03
C GLY A 42 -5.48 -1.86 -1.23
N ILE A 43 -5.64 -1.05 -0.19
CA ILE A 43 -5.27 0.37 -0.17
C ILE A 43 -4.38 0.70 1.02
N ASP A 44 -3.52 1.70 0.87
CA ASP A 44 -2.78 2.29 1.99
C ASP A 44 -3.65 3.35 2.66
N TYR A 45 -4.31 2.93 3.74
CA TYR A 45 -5.28 3.74 4.45
C TYR A 45 -4.64 4.96 5.14
N SER A 46 -3.35 4.86 5.48
CA SER A 46 -2.61 5.94 6.14
C SER A 46 -2.25 7.09 5.19
N ARG A 47 -2.39 6.88 3.88
CA ARG A 47 -1.98 7.82 2.83
C ARG A 47 -3.13 8.29 1.94
N ILE A 48 -4.37 8.19 2.42
CA ILE A 48 -5.51 8.81 1.76
C ILE A 48 -5.43 10.32 1.96
N THR A 49 -5.39 11.08 0.87
CA THR A 49 -5.26 12.55 0.91
C THR A 49 -6.26 13.22 -0.03
N ASP A 50 -6.81 14.36 0.37
CA ASP A 50 -7.63 15.18 -0.51
C ASP A 50 -6.76 16.03 -1.46
N VAL A 51 -7.02 15.93 -2.77
CA VAL A 51 -6.32 16.68 -3.82
C VAL A 51 -7.35 17.22 -4.81
N GLY A 52 -7.60 18.54 -4.78
CA GLY A 52 -8.52 19.18 -5.72
C GLY A 52 -9.96 18.64 -5.67
N GLY A 53 -10.47 18.31 -4.48
CA GLY A 53 -11.80 17.72 -4.28
C GLY A 53 -11.89 16.22 -4.57
N ARG A 54 -10.77 15.56 -4.87
CA ARG A 54 -10.68 14.11 -5.08
C ARG A 54 -9.90 13.44 -3.96
N LYS A 55 -10.22 12.18 -3.66
CA LYS A 55 -9.45 11.35 -2.74
C LYS A 55 -8.33 10.64 -3.49
N GLN A 56 -7.09 10.98 -3.22
CA GLN A 56 -5.92 10.28 -3.74
C GLN A 56 -5.50 9.15 -2.79
N VAL A 57 -5.20 7.98 -3.34
CA VAL A 57 -4.83 6.78 -2.56
C VAL A 57 -3.83 5.91 -3.33
N TRP A 58 -3.04 5.14 -2.58
CA TRP A 58 -2.23 4.06 -3.12
C TRP A 58 -2.99 2.74 -3.08
N ILE A 59 -2.98 2.02 -4.20
CA ILE A 59 -3.67 0.75 -4.40
C ILE A 59 -2.61 -0.32 -4.66
N ILE A 60 -2.69 -1.44 -3.96
CA ILE A 60 -1.91 -2.65 -4.26
C ILE A 60 -2.84 -3.71 -4.83
N LYS A 61 -2.38 -4.44 -5.86
CA LYS A 61 -3.09 -5.61 -6.38
C LYS A 61 -2.12 -6.78 -6.50
N SER A 62 -2.36 -7.86 -5.76
CA SER A 62 -1.63 -9.13 -5.95
C SER A 62 -2.23 -9.89 -7.11
N LEU A 63 -1.41 -10.47 -7.99
CA LEU A 63 -1.85 -11.29 -9.12
C LEU A 63 -1.54 -12.75 -8.81
N ARG A 64 -2.57 -13.61 -8.80
CA ARG A 64 -2.43 -15.06 -8.57
C ARG A 64 -1.69 -15.73 -9.71
N TYR A 65 -2.02 -15.35 -10.94
CA TYR A 65 -1.34 -15.83 -12.13
C TYR A 65 -0.29 -14.82 -12.55
N HIS A 66 0.97 -15.24 -12.51
CA HIS A 66 2.04 -14.48 -13.13
C HIS A 66 1.72 -14.36 -14.62
N ASN A 67 1.63 -13.13 -15.10
CA ASN A 67 1.72 -12.90 -16.53
C ASN A 67 3.09 -13.40 -17.02
N HIS A 68 3.28 -13.49 -18.34
CA HIS A 68 4.56 -13.90 -18.95
C HIS A 68 5.78 -13.05 -18.52
N GLU A 69 5.57 -11.97 -17.76
CA GLU A 69 6.58 -10.99 -17.34
C GLU A 69 7.00 -11.13 -15.86
N ALA A 70 6.59 -12.19 -15.15
CA ALA A 70 6.93 -12.43 -13.74
C ALA A 70 6.41 -11.38 -12.73
N VAL A 71 5.39 -10.60 -13.11
CA VAL A 71 4.74 -9.65 -12.19
C VAL A 71 3.96 -10.46 -11.14
N SER A 72 4.22 -10.18 -9.87
CA SER A 72 3.56 -10.80 -8.72
C SER A 72 2.56 -9.85 -8.06
N TYR A 73 2.87 -8.56 -8.05
CA TYR A 73 1.92 -7.54 -7.62
C TYR A 73 2.17 -6.22 -8.33
N THR A 74 1.14 -5.37 -8.32
CA THR A 74 1.22 -4.00 -8.82
C THR A 74 0.94 -3.01 -7.70
N LEU A 75 1.59 -1.85 -7.77
CA LEU A 75 1.37 -0.71 -6.90
C LEU A 75 0.99 0.48 -7.78
N GLY A 76 -0.18 1.05 -7.54
CA GLY A 76 -0.68 2.18 -8.32
C GLY A 76 -1.13 3.34 -7.44
N ARG A 77 -1.02 4.55 -7.97
CA ARG A 77 -1.62 5.74 -7.37
C ARG A 77 -2.84 6.13 -8.17
N ALA A 78 -3.96 6.35 -7.51
CA ALA A 78 -5.21 6.73 -8.15
C ALA A 78 -5.91 7.86 -7.36
N GLU A 79 -6.76 8.59 -8.06
CA GLU A 79 -7.67 9.57 -7.49
C GLU A 79 -9.11 9.13 -7.74
N PHE A 80 -9.94 9.24 -6.70
CA PHE A 80 -11.38 9.01 -6.76
C PHE A 80 -12.13 10.32 -6.60
N ASP A 81 -13.07 10.55 -7.50
CA ASP A 81 -14.13 11.54 -7.33
C ASP A 81 -15.33 10.81 -6.75
N CYS A 82 -15.55 10.98 -5.44
CA CYS A 82 -16.55 10.24 -4.69
C CYS A 82 -17.97 10.59 -5.10
N ASP A 83 -18.19 11.86 -5.49
CA ASP A 83 -19.51 12.35 -5.89
C ASP A 83 -19.84 11.93 -7.33
N ALA A 84 -18.89 12.09 -8.25
CA ALA A 84 -19.07 11.72 -9.66
C ALA A 84 -18.88 10.22 -9.93
N ARG A 85 -18.47 9.45 -8.92
CA ARG A 85 -18.12 8.03 -9.02
C ARG A 85 -17.13 7.73 -10.15
N THR A 86 -16.07 8.52 -10.24
CA THR A 86 -15.00 8.31 -11.23
C THR A 86 -13.65 7.99 -10.58
N ILE A 87 -12.80 7.28 -11.31
CA ILE A 87 -11.42 7.02 -10.95
C ILE A 87 -10.48 7.58 -12.02
N ARG A 88 -9.38 8.17 -11.58
CA ARG A 88 -8.28 8.61 -12.44
C ARG A 88 -7.00 7.91 -11.99
N ARG A 89 -6.41 7.10 -12.87
CA ARG A 89 -5.14 6.42 -12.57
C ARG A 89 -4.00 7.38 -12.86
N ILE A 90 -3.08 7.50 -11.90
CA ILE A 90 -1.95 8.42 -11.98
C ILE A 90 -0.71 7.64 -12.34
N SER A 91 -0.36 6.62 -11.57
CA SER A 91 0.87 5.85 -11.81
C SER A 91 0.64 4.37 -11.54
N LEU A 92 1.47 3.53 -12.15
CA LEU A 92 1.47 2.09 -11.97
C LEU A 92 2.89 1.56 -12.00
N ALA A 93 3.22 0.70 -11.06
CA ALA A 93 4.47 -0.05 -11.04
C ALA A 93 4.18 -1.54 -10.79
N GLY A 94 4.94 -2.40 -11.46
CA GLY A 94 4.87 -3.86 -11.33
C GLY A 94 6.11 -4.39 -10.64
N PHE A 95 5.92 -5.36 -9.75
CA PHE A 95 6.98 -5.93 -8.93
C PHE A 95 6.94 -7.46 -8.97
N THR A 96 8.12 -8.08 -8.86
CA THR A 96 8.22 -9.52 -8.58
C THR A 96 7.93 -9.81 -7.09
N ALA A 97 7.80 -11.08 -6.72
CA ALA A 97 7.44 -11.48 -5.35
C ALA A 97 8.48 -11.10 -4.28
N ASP A 98 9.74 -10.87 -4.66
CA ASP A 98 10.82 -10.41 -3.76
C ASP A 98 10.89 -8.87 -3.63
N GLY A 99 9.95 -8.15 -4.27
CA GLY A 99 9.90 -6.70 -4.25
C GLY A 99 10.75 -5.99 -5.31
N ARG A 100 11.46 -6.72 -6.19
CA ARG A 100 12.16 -6.10 -7.31
C ARG A 100 11.18 -5.49 -8.32
N SER A 101 11.39 -4.21 -8.64
CA SER A 101 10.64 -3.49 -9.67
C SER A 101 10.91 -4.06 -11.06
N ILE A 102 9.84 -4.34 -11.81
CA ILE A 102 9.87 -4.79 -13.20
C ILE A 102 9.63 -3.60 -14.13
N TYR A 103 8.60 -2.82 -13.84
CA TYR A 103 8.27 -1.60 -14.58
C TYR A 103 7.70 -0.54 -13.65
N SER A 104 7.79 0.71 -14.09
CA SER A 104 7.12 1.86 -13.47
C SER A 104 6.75 2.84 -14.57
N MET A 105 5.50 3.28 -14.58
CA MET A 105 4.98 4.19 -15.59
C MET A 105 3.99 5.19 -15.00
N GLN A 106 4.03 6.39 -15.57
CA GLN A 106 3.01 7.42 -15.36
C GLN A 106 1.88 7.15 -16.35
N MET A 107 0.65 7.04 -15.86
CA MET A 107 -0.52 6.83 -16.70
C MET A 107 -1.01 8.17 -17.26
N SER A 108 -1.56 8.12 -18.48
CA SER A 108 -2.36 9.21 -19.00
C SER A 108 -3.57 9.42 -18.10
N PRO A 109 -3.94 10.66 -17.76
CA PRO A 109 -5.01 10.97 -16.80
C PRO A 109 -6.41 10.74 -17.42
N GLU A 110 -6.68 9.53 -17.88
CA GLU A 110 -8.02 9.14 -18.32
C GLU A 110 -8.93 8.98 -17.10
N ILE A 111 -10.14 9.51 -17.21
CA ILE A 111 -11.17 9.42 -16.19
C ILE A 111 -12.09 8.26 -16.57
N GLU A 112 -12.08 7.22 -15.74
CA GLU A 112 -12.93 6.04 -15.90
C GLU A 112 -14.13 6.14 -14.96
N GLN A 113 -15.31 5.72 -15.44
CA GLN A 113 -16.48 5.53 -14.58
C GLN A 113 -16.33 4.28 -13.71
N VAL A 114 -16.66 4.39 -12.42
CA VAL A 114 -16.62 3.26 -11.50
C VAL A 114 -17.94 2.50 -11.56
N ILE A 115 -17.88 1.33 -12.17
CA ILE A 115 -19.02 0.42 -12.33
C ILE A 115 -19.31 -0.25 -10.98
N PRO A 116 -20.57 -0.23 -10.49
CA PRO A 116 -20.97 -0.93 -9.26
C PRO A 116 -20.61 -2.41 -9.25
N ASP A 117 -20.42 -2.98 -8.06
CA ASP A 117 -20.10 -4.41 -7.85
C ASP A 117 -18.80 -4.87 -8.53
N THR A 118 -17.88 -3.92 -8.78
CA THR A 118 -16.53 -4.20 -9.26
C THR A 118 -15.48 -3.96 -8.18
N ILE A 119 -14.26 -4.43 -8.41
CA ILE A 119 -13.13 -4.14 -7.52
C ILE A 119 -12.89 -2.63 -7.41
N ASN A 120 -13.06 -1.86 -8.49
CA ASN A 120 -12.89 -0.41 -8.43
C ASN A 120 -14.00 0.26 -7.58
N ASP A 121 -15.21 -0.31 -7.55
CA ASP A 121 -16.29 0.15 -6.68
C ASP A 121 -15.95 -0.06 -5.21
N LYS A 122 -15.48 -1.25 -4.84
CA LYS A 122 -15.05 -1.52 -3.46
C LYS A 122 -13.86 -0.66 -3.04
N LEU A 123 -12.90 -0.44 -3.93
CA LEU A 123 -11.79 0.50 -3.70
C LEU A 123 -12.28 1.93 -3.49
N MET A 124 -13.28 2.38 -4.27
CA MET A 124 -13.91 3.68 -4.09
C MET A 124 -14.62 3.77 -2.74
N GLU A 125 -15.49 2.82 -2.40
CA GLU A 125 -16.20 2.80 -1.12
C GLU A 125 -15.22 2.88 0.06
N ALA A 126 -14.13 2.09 0.03
CA ALA A 126 -13.09 2.12 1.05
C ALA A 126 -12.32 3.44 1.13
N THR A 127 -12.14 4.11 0.00
CA THR A 127 -11.42 5.38 -0.05
C THR A 127 -12.31 6.57 0.35
N CYS A 128 -13.57 6.56 -0.05
CA CYS A 128 -14.50 7.67 0.08
C CYS A 128 -15.25 7.68 1.42
N ASP A 129 -15.73 6.52 1.88
CA ASP A 129 -16.62 6.47 3.04
C ASP A 129 -15.86 6.44 4.36
N GLY A 130 -14.56 6.15 4.32
CA GLY A 130 -13.73 5.94 5.50
C GLY A 130 -14.26 4.84 6.45
N ARG A 131 -15.23 4.05 5.98
CA ARG A 131 -15.80 2.93 6.71
C ARG A 131 -14.77 1.82 6.74
N ARG A 132 -14.56 1.27 7.93
CA ARG A 132 -13.51 0.28 8.13
C ARG A 132 -14.00 -1.08 7.61
N PHE A 133 -13.55 -1.48 6.42
CA PHE A 133 -13.82 -2.77 5.79
C PHE A 133 -13.03 -3.90 6.50
N TRP A 134 -13.31 -4.17 7.77
CA TRP A 134 -12.69 -5.31 8.46
C TRP A 134 -13.40 -6.64 8.17
N ASP A 135 -14.67 -6.59 7.77
CA ASP A 135 -15.51 -7.79 7.64
C ASP A 135 -15.22 -8.59 6.35
N VAL A 136 -14.59 -7.97 5.34
CA VAL A 136 -14.15 -8.68 4.13
C VAL A 136 -12.90 -9.53 4.41
N ALA A 137 -12.08 -9.13 5.39
CA ALA A 137 -10.83 -9.82 5.73
C ALA A 137 -11.07 -11.19 6.41
N SER A 138 -12.19 -11.37 7.12
CA SER A 138 -12.48 -12.62 7.83
C SER A 138 -12.75 -13.81 6.90
N GLU A 139 -13.19 -13.56 5.66
CA GLU A 139 -13.44 -14.62 4.67
C GLU A 139 -12.25 -14.82 3.72
N THR A 140 -11.41 -13.80 3.53
CA THR A 140 -10.31 -13.78 2.55
C THR A 140 -8.99 -14.37 3.06
N GLY A 141 -8.96 -14.81 4.32
CA GLY A 141 -8.08 -15.87 4.80
C GLY A 141 -6.57 -15.55 4.96
N PRO A 142 -5.84 -16.41 5.68
CA PRO A 142 -4.43 -16.21 6.07
C PRO A 142 -3.44 -16.03 4.90
N ALA A 143 -3.84 -16.28 3.65
CA ALA A 143 -2.99 -16.17 2.46
C ALA A 143 -2.55 -14.72 2.16
N LEU A 144 -3.46 -13.74 2.24
CA LEU A 144 -3.07 -12.35 2.03
C LEU A 144 -2.22 -11.83 3.17
N HIS A 145 -2.55 -12.20 4.41
CA HIS A 145 -1.76 -11.79 5.57
C HIS A 145 -0.33 -12.34 5.45
N ALA A 146 -0.16 -13.61 5.07
CA ALA A 146 1.15 -14.20 4.80
C ALA A 146 1.89 -13.53 3.62
N TYR A 147 1.16 -13.13 2.57
CA TYR A 147 1.74 -12.44 1.42
C TYR A 147 2.20 -11.02 1.76
N LEU A 148 1.37 -10.25 2.46
CA LEU A 148 1.74 -8.91 2.95
C LEU A 148 2.86 -9.00 3.98
N GLN A 149 2.85 -9.97 4.90
CA GLN A 149 3.96 -10.17 5.83
C GLN A 149 5.29 -10.49 5.12
N ARG A 150 5.28 -11.18 3.96
CA ARG A 150 6.52 -11.45 3.20
C ARG A 150 7.06 -10.27 2.41
N ILE A 151 6.22 -9.33 2.01
CA ILE A 151 6.66 -8.18 1.21
C ILE A 151 7.25 -7.08 2.12
N TRP A 152 6.83 -7.01 3.39
CA TRP A 152 7.07 -5.85 4.24
C TRP A 152 7.94 -6.13 5.49
N TRP A 153 8.57 -7.31 5.59
CA TRP A 153 9.60 -7.67 6.59
C TRP A 153 10.80 -8.28 5.89
#